data_AF-W9SPF4-F1
#
_entry.id   AF-W9SPF4-F1
#
_cell.length_a   1.000
_cell.length_b   1.000
_cell.length_c   1.000
_cell.angle_alpha   90.00
_cell.angle_beta   90.00
_cell.angle_gamma   90.00
#
_symmetry.space_group_name_H-M   'P 1'
#
loop_
_entity.id
_entity.type
_entity.pdbx_description
1 polymer ?
#
loop_
_entity_poly.entity_id
_entity_poly.type
_entity_poly.pdbx_seq_one_letter_code
_entity_poly.pdbx_strand_id
1 'polypeptide(L)'
;MVGFKNRYMVVEVNLNPNRDQLKDDPMTLTPYNVTKAIKDCILLNFGECGLASSVASFQGSIKACKNAALKCEEWKFEQRKVVAGASLSAEVSRQMQGCLDKIKVLEH
;
A
#
# COMPACT_ATOMS: atom_id res chain seq x y z
N MET A 1 -19.35 28.32 0.93
CA MET A 1 -18.59 27.32 1.72
C MET A 1 -17.65 26.61 0.76
N VAL A 2 -16.34 26.85 0.85
CA VAL A 2 -15.33 26.21 -0.02
C VAL A 2 -14.94 24.89 0.61
N GLY A 3 -15.27 23.76 -0.04
CA GLY A 3 -14.92 22.43 0.45
C GLY A 3 -13.50 22.05 0.04
N PHE A 4 -12.70 21.56 0.98
CA PHE A 4 -11.42 20.94 0.65
C PHE A 4 -11.65 19.62 -0.10
N LYS A 5 -11.08 19.51 -1.30
CA LYS A 5 -11.16 18.29 -2.11
C LYS A 5 -9.95 17.41 -1.82
N ASN A 6 -10.14 16.38 -1.00
CA ASN A 6 -9.07 15.43 -0.69
C ASN A 6 -8.71 14.59 -1.92
N ARG A 7 -7.40 14.38 -2.12
CA ARG A 7 -6.85 13.47 -3.12
C ARG A 7 -6.26 12.27 -2.40
N TYR A 8 -6.53 11.09 -2.94
CA TYR A 8 -6.17 9.80 -2.37
C TYR A 8 -5.07 9.15 -3.20
N MET A 9 -4.07 8.57 -2.54
CA MET A 9 -2.97 7.84 -3.17
C MET A 9 -2.89 6.43 -2.57
N VAL A 10 -2.93 5.42 -3.43
CA VAL A 10 -2.66 4.02 -3.07
C VAL A 10 -1.25 3.69 -3.56
N VAL A 11 -0.41 3.18 -2.67
CA VAL A 11 0.98 2.80 -2.98
C VAL A 11 1.16 1.33 -2.67
N GLU A 12 1.67 0.58 -3.64
CA GLU A 12 2.11 -0.80 -3.45
C GLU A 12 3.62 -0.83 -3.23
N VAL A 13 4.06 -1.60 -2.23
CA VAL A 13 5.47 -1.85 -1.95
C VAL A 13 5.77 -3.30 -2.34
N ASN A 14 6.60 -3.49 -3.36
CA ASN A 14 7.05 -4.81 -3.80
C ASN A 14 8.44 -5.11 -3.24
N LEU A 15 8.55 -6.16 -2.43
CA LEU A 15 9.82 -6.64 -1.88
C LEU A 15 10.34 -7.75 -2.79
N ASN A 16 11.58 -7.61 -3.28
CA ASN A 16 12.20 -8.63 -4.12
C ASN A 16 13.05 -9.56 -3.24
N PRO A 17 12.59 -10.78 -2.95
CA PRO A 17 13.30 -11.70 -2.05
C PRO A 17 14.69 -12.13 -2.56
N ASN A 18 14.99 -11.94 -3.85
CA ASN A 18 16.30 -12.27 -4.44
C ASN A 18 17.31 -11.11 -4.36
N ARG A 19 16.87 -9.88 -4.08
CA ARG A 19 17.74 -8.70 -3.90
C ARG A 19 17.81 -8.25 -2.44
N ASP A 20 16.74 -8.48 -1.69
CA ASP A 20 16.55 -7.97 -0.33
C ASP A 20 16.98 -8.97 0.76
N GLN A 21 17.63 -10.08 0.39
CA GLN A 21 18.34 -10.98 1.31
C GLN A 21 19.65 -10.37 1.86
N LEU A 22 19.79 -9.03 1.82
CA LEU A 22 20.96 -8.37 2.39
C LEU A 22 20.95 -8.55 3.90
N LYS A 23 21.99 -9.26 4.35
CA LYS A 23 22.37 -9.56 5.72
C LYS A 23 22.18 -8.38 6.69
N ASP A 24 21.74 -8.72 7.90
CA ASP A 24 21.81 -7.99 9.18
C ASP A 24 20.78 -6.92 9.56
N ASP A 25 19.88 -6.43 8.68
CA ASP A 25 18.79 -5.55 9.17
C ASP A 25 17.51 -5.65 8.32
N PRO A 26 16.52 -6.48 8.71
CA PRO A 26 15.26 -6.56 7.98
C PRO A 26 14.49 -5.24 8.14
N MET A 27 14.30 -4.53 7.03
CA MET A 27 13.43 -3.33 7.01
C MET A 27 12.02 -3.73 7.44
N THR A 28 11.67 -3.46 8.69
CA THR A 28 10.35 -3.78 9.23
C THR A 28 9.33 -2.85 8.59
N LEU A 29 8.46 -3.38 7.74
CA LEU A 29 7.43 -2.61 7.06
C LEU A 29 6.30 -2.27 8.05
N THR A 30 6.42 -1.11 8.71
CA THR A 30 5.40 -0.56 9.60
C THR A 30 4.79 0.72 8.99
N PRO A 31 3.53 1.06 9.31
CA PRO A 31 2.93 2.32 8.89
C PRO A 31 3.78 3.54 9.28
N TYR A 32 4.43 3.49 10.44
CA TYR A 32 5.35 4.52 10.90
C TYR A 32 6.59 4.63 10.01
N ASN A 33 7.30 3.53 9.76
CA ASN A 33 8.53 3.54 8.95
C ASN A 33 8.27 4.03 7.53
N VAL A 34 7.17 3.58 6.91
CA VAL A 34 6.77 4.02 5.57
C VAL A 34 6.41 5.51 5.56
N THR A 35 5.60 5.96 6.52
CA THR A 35 5.19 7.37 6.61
C THR A 35 6.40 8.27 6.88
N LYS A 36 7.31 7.84 7.77
CA LYS A 36 8.54 8.57 8.08
C LYS A 36 9.43 8.68 6.85
N ALA A 37 9.68 7.58 6.14
CA ALA A 37 10.48 7.60 4.92
C ALA A 37 9.89 8.53 3.85
N ILE A 38 8.57 8.51 3.64
CA ILE A 38 7.90 9.42 2.70
C ILE A 38 8.08 10.88 3.12
N LYS A 39 7.86 11.21 4.40
CA LYS A 39 8.04 12.57 4.93
C LYS A 39 9.49 13.04 4.79
N ASP A 40 10.45 12.20 5.16
CA ASP A 40 11.89 12.50 5.07
C ASP A 40 12.29 12.75 3.61
N CYS A 41 11.79 11.93 2.66
CA CYS A 41 12.02 12.15 1.23
C CYS A 41 11.42 13.48 0.73
N ILE A 42 10.20 13.83 1.16
CA ILE A 42 9.58 15.10 0.76
C ILE A 42 10.37 16.28 1.34
N LEU A 43 10.77 16.20 2.61
CA LEU A 43 11.59 17.23 3.25
C LEU A 43 12.91 17.43 2.51
N LEU A 44 13.59 16.34 2.16
CA LEU A 44 14.88 16.40 1.48
C LEU A 44 14.78 17.00 0.06
N ASN A 45 13.68 16.74 -0.67
CA ASN A 45 13.54 17.19 -2.06
C ASN A 45 12.79 18.53 -2.21
N PHE A 46 11.88 18.86 -1.29
CA PHE A 46 10.96 20.00 -1.41
C PHE A 46 11.00 20.96 -0.20
N GLY A 47 11.84 20.68 0.80
CA GLY A 47 12.00 21.49 2.00
C GLY A 47 10.78 21.50 2.92
N GLU A 48 10.89 22.30 3.99
CA GLU A 48 9.88 22.44 5.04
C GLU A 48 8.49 22.83 4.49
N CYS A 49 8.45 23.74 3.51
CA CYS A 49 7.20 24.22 2.92
C CYS A 49 6.49 23.11 2.10
N GLY A 50 7.24 22.30 1.35
CA GLY A 50 6.71 21.17 0.61
C GLY A 50 6.21 20.05 1.54
N LEU A 51 6.92 19.81 2.63
CA LEU A 51 6.48 18.87 3.67
C LEU A 51 5.18 19.36 4.32
N ALA A 52 5.14 20.60 4.82
CA ALA A 52 3.96 21.15 5.50
C ALA A 52 2.70 21.12 4.60
N SER A 53 2.85 21.44 3.31
CA SER A 53 1.75 21.44 2.34
C SER A 53 1.22 20.03 2.01
N SER A 54 2.05 19.00 2.17
CA SER A 54 1.70 17.62 1.83
C SER A 54 1.15 16.82 3.03
N VAL A 55 1.54 17.15 4.27
CA VAL A 55 1.09 16.45 5.49
C VAL A 55 -0.44 16.36 5.59
N ALA A 56 -1.16 17.44 5.30
CA ALA A 56 -2.63 17.46 5.36
C ALA A 56 -3.27 16.54 4.31
N SER A 57 -2.59 16.29 3.19
CA SER A 57 -3.10 15.43 2.10
C SER A 57 -2.95 13.94 2.41
N PHE A 58 -2.04 13.55 3.31
CA PHE A 58 -1.85 12.16 3.71
C PHE A 58 -2.86 11.66 4.77
N GLN A 59 -3.74 12.54 5.27
CA GLN A 59 -4.65 12.25 6.40
C GLN A 59 -6.14 12.14 5.99
N GLY A 60 -6.45 11.88 4.72
CA GLY A 60 -7.82 11.86 4.19
C GLY A 60 -8.57 10.51 4.28
N SER A 61 -9.90 10.56 4.05
CA SER A 61 -10.84 9.43 4.15
C SER A 61 -10.51 8.16 3.34
N ILE A 62 -10.50 7.04 4.04
CA ILE A 62 -10.03 5.72 3.62
C ILE A 62 -10.92 5.03 2.57
N LYS A 63 -12.19 5.44 2.42
CA LYS A 63 -13.21 4.69 1.65
C LYS A 63 -12.90 4.54 0.15
N ALA A 64 -12.48 5.62 -0.52
CA ALA A 64 -12.14 5.56 -1.94
C ALA A 64 -10.82 4.80 -2.19
N CYS A 65 -9.83 4.99 -1.30
CA CYS A 65 -8.57 4.22 -1.31
C CYS A 65 -8.83 2.73 -1.11
N LYS A 66 -9.72 2.35 -0.17
CA LYS A 66 -10.10 0.97 0.12
C LYS A 66 -10.65 0.27 -1.12
N ASN A 67 -11.63 0.88 -1.80
CA ASN A 67 -12.24 0.29 -2.99
C ASN A 67 -11.23 0.13 -4.14
N ALA A 68 -10.35 1.12 -4.33
CA ALA A 68 -9.29 1.04 -5.34
C ALA A 68 -8.25 -0.05 -5.01
N ALA A 69 -7.83 -0.16 -3.75
CA ALA A 69 -6.91 -1.17 -3.27
C ALA A 69 -7.49 -2.58 -3.42
N LEU A 70 -8.75 -2.78 -3.00
CA LEU A 70 -9.44 -4.06 -3.12
C LEU A 70 -9.52 -4.53 -4.58
N LYS A 71 -9.96 -3.64 -5.48
CA LYS A 71 -10.05 -3.95 -6.92
C LYS A 71 -8.69 -4.27 -7.53
N CYS A 72 -7.63 -3.59 -7.08
CA CYS A 72 -6.27 -3.83 -7.55
C CYS A 72 -5.75 -5.21 -7.13
N GLU A 73 -5.95 -5.60 -5.86
CA GLU A 73 -5.51 -6.89 -5.33
C GLU A 73 -6.28 -8.06 -5.95
N GLU A 74 -7.60 -7.93 -6.13
CA GLU A 74 -8.42 -8.93 -6.84
C GLU A 74 -7.90 -9.16 -8.26
N TRP A 75 -7.63 -8.08 -9.01
CA TRP A 75 -7.15 -8.18 -10.38
C TRP A 75 -5.76 -8.82 -10.49
N LYS A 76 -4.82 -8.47 -9.59
CA LYS A 76 -3.49 -9.10 -9.54
C LYS A 76 -3.58 -10.60 -9.26
N PHE A 77 -4.52 -11.01 -8.40
CA PHE A 77 -4.72 -12.42 -8.09
C PHE A 77 -5.22 -13.20 -9.31
N GLU A 78 -6.22 -12.68 -10.01
CA GLU A 78 -6.73 -13.28 -11.24
C GLU A 78 -5.64 -13.37 -12.32
N GLN A 79 -4.83 -12.33 -12.47
CA GLN A 79 -3.69 -12.36 -13.38
C GLN A 79 -2.68 -13.45 -13.00
N ARG A 80 -2.37 -13.62 -11.71
CA ARG A 80 -1.48 -14.70 -11.23
C ARG A 80 -2.05 -16.09 -11.50
N LYS A 81 -3.37 -16.30 -11.37
CA LYS A 81 -4.03 -17.56 -11.75
C LYS A 81 -3.83 -17.89 -13.23
N VAL A 82 -3.96 -16.88 -14.09
CA VAL A 82 -3.80 -17.05 -15.54
C VAL A 82 -2.34 -17.35 -15.90
N VAL A 83 -1.39 -16.64 -15.29
CA VAL A 83 0.05 -16.77 -15.61
C VAL A 83 0.68 -18.05 -15.04
N ALA A 84 0.28 -18.51 -13.85
CA ALA A 84 0.81 -19.73 -13.24
C ALA A 84 0.28 -21.03 -13.89
N GLY A 85 -0.64 -20.93 -14.85
CA GLY A 85 -1.57 -22.02 -15.18
C GLY A 85 -2.47 -22.33 -13.97
N ALA A 86 -3.51 -23.13 -14.14
CA ALA A 86 -4.48 -23.46 -13.08
C ALA A 86 -3.89 -24.12 -11.80
N SER A 87 -2.56 -24.25 -11.68
CA SER A 87 -1.82 -24.75 -10.53
C SER A 87 -1.54 -23.64 -9.50
N LEU A 88 -2.58 -23.03 -8.93
CA LEU A 88 -2.44 -22.36 -7.63
C LEU A 88 -3.02 -23.28 -6.57
N SER A 89 -2.17 -23.67 -5.61
CA SER A 89 -2.58 -24.49 -4.46
C SER A 89 -3.74 -23.82 -3.71
N ALA A 90 -4.69 -24.63 -3.22
CA ALA A 90 -5.82 -24.17 -2.41
C ALA A 90 -5.37 -23.32 -1.21
N GLU A 91 -4.16 -23.58 -0.69
CA GLU A 91 -3.55 -22.79 0.38
C GLU A 91 -3.27 -21.33 -0.02
N VAL A 92 -2.73 -21.11 -1.23
CA VAL A 92 -2.41 -19.76 -1.72
C VAL A 92 -3.70 -18.96 -1.96
N SER A 93 -4.74 -19.61 -2.44
CA SER A 93 -6.06 -18.98 -2.61
C SER A 93 -6.70 -18.59 -1.28
N ARG A 94 -6.59 -19.46 -0.26
CA ARG A 94 -7.08 -19.18 1.09
C ARG A 94 -6.33 -18.01 1.75
N GLN A 95 -5.01 -17.97 1.61
CA GLN A 95 -4.19 -16.87 2.11
C GLN A 95 -4.53 -15.54 1.45
N MET A 96 -4.76 -15.54 0.12
CA MET A 96 -5.19 -14.35 -0.60
C MET A 96 -6.56 -13.85 -0.09
N GLN A 97 -7.51 -14.76 0.09
CA GLN A 97 -8.83 -14.40 0.62
C GLN A 97 -8.72 -13.75 2.01
N GLY A 98 -7.83 -14.26 2.87
CA GLY A 98 -7.54 -13.66 4.18
C GLY A 98 -6.94 -12.25 4.09
N CYS A 99 -6.12 -11.95 3.08
CA CYS A 99 -5.63 -10.58 2.83
C CYS A 99 -6.77 -9.66 2.38
N LEU A 100 -7.62 -10.11 1.45
CA LEU A 100 -8.78 -9.33 0.99
C LEU A 100 -9.74 -9.02 2.15
N ASP A 101 -9.97 -9.98 3.04
CA ASP A 101 -10.84 -9.78 4.18
C ASP A 101 -10.26 -8.77 5.18
N LYS A 102 -8.94 -8.76 5.41
CA LYS A 102 -8.27 -7.70 6.20
C LYS A 102 -8.47 -6.31 5.59
N ILE A 103 -8.40 -6.19 4.25
CA ILE A 103 -8.66 -4.92 3.55
C ILE A 103 -10.12 -4.48 3.72
N LYS A 104 -11.07 -5.43 3.72
CA LYS A 104 -12.50 -5.13 3.95
C LYS A 104 -12.78 -4.57 5.35
N VAL A 105 -11.97 -4.88 6.37
CA VAL A 105 -12.19 -4.38 7.74
C VAL A 105 -11.54 -3.01 8.02
N LEU A 106 -10.82 -2.42 7.05
CA LEU A 106 -10.20 -1.08 7.20
C LEU A 106 -11.22 0.08 7.33
N GLU A 107 -12.53 -0.22 7.36
CA GLU A 107 -13.57 0.74 7.74
C GLU A 107 -14.13 0.37 9.12
N HIS A 108 -13.45 0.84 10.16
CA HIS A 108 -14.01 1.08 11.48
C HIS A 108 -13.50 2.42 12.00
#